data_AF-A0A4R2ENI8-F1
#
_entry.id   AF-A0A4R2ENI8-F1
#
_cell.length_a   1.000
_cell.length_b   1.000
_cell.length_c   1.000
_cell.angle_alpha   90.00
_cell.angle_beta   90.00
_cell.angle_gamma   90.00
#
_symmetry.space_group_name_H-M   'P 1'
#
loop_
_entity.id
_entity.type
_entity.pdbx_description
1 polymer ?
#
loop_
_entity_poly.entity_id
_entity_poly.type
_entity_poly.pdbx_seq_one_letter_code
_entity_poly.pdbx_strand_id
1 'polypeptide(L)' 'MIICSCKGVTKKEILSAIKNGAQSITDIQIKTKASTGCGRCKNVIISMLEKEQTKIFNKNSQLRIKFD' A
#
# COMPACT_ATOMS: atom_id res chain seq x y z
N MET A 1 -8.38 10.08 5.42
CA MET A 1 -9.06 10.39 4.14
C MET A 1 -9.52 9.11 3.46
N ILE A 2 -10.68 9.13 2.82
CA ILE A 2 -11.19 8.04 1.96
C ILE A 2 -10.41 8.07 0.64
N ILE A 3 -9.95 6.91 0.20
CA ILE A 3 -9.28 6.72 -1.10
C ILE A 3 -10.24 6.07 -2.09
N CYS A 4 -11.06 5.11 -1.63
CA CYS A 4 -12.04 4.43 -2.46
C CYS A 4 -13.46 4.77 -1.98
N SER A 5 -14.11 5.73 -2.62
CA SER A 5 -15.48 6.12 -2.25
C SER A 5 -16.51 5.01 -2.49
N CYS A 6 -16.32 4.15 -3.50
CA CYS A 6 -17.24 3.04 -3.80
C CYS A 6 -17.32 1.99 -2.68
N LYS A 7 -16.26 1.85 -1.88
CA LYS A 7 -16.13 0.80 -0.85
C LYS A 7 -15.84 1.37 0.53
N GLY A 8 -15.82 2.70 0.68
CA GLY A 8 -15.50 3.37 1.94
C GLY A 8 -14.06 3.22 2.43
N VAL A 9 -13.13 2.73 1.60
CA VAL A 9 -11.78 2.38 2.06
C VAL A 9 -10.91 3.62 2.24
N THR A 10 -10.30 3.72 3.42
CA THR A 10 -9.45 4.83 3.82
C THR A 10 -7.97 4.59 3.50
N LYS A 11 -7.21 5.69 3.51
CA LYS A 11 -5.74 5.67 3.43
C LYS A 11 -5.11 4.77 4.49
N LYS A 12 -5.65 4.78 5.73
CA LYS A 12 -5.13 4.00 6.86
C LYS A 12 -5.25 2.49 6.58
N GLU A 13 -6.38 2.05 6.05
CA GLU A 13 -6.61 0.64 5.72
C GLU A 13 -5.67 0.16 4.62
N ILE A 14 -5.47 0.95 3.56
CA ILE A 14 -4.53 0.61 2.49
C ILE A 14 -3.09 0.50 3.03
N LEU A 15 -2.64 1.49 3.80
CA LEU A 15 -1.31 1.45 4.41
C LEU A 15 -1.14 0.27 5.38
N SER A 16 -2.20 -0.08 6.13
CA SER A 16 -2.18 -1.25 7.00
C SER A 16 -2.07 -2.55 6.20
N ALA A 17 -2.76 -2.67 5.08
CA ALA A 17 -2.67 -3.85 4.21
C ALA A 17 -1.24 -4.00 3.64
N ILE A 18 -0.60 -2.90 3.23
CA ILE A 18 0.80 -2.89 2.77
C ILE A 18 1.74 -3.35 3.89
N LYS A 19 1.62 -2.78 5.08
CA LYS A 19 2.44 -3.19 6.25
C LYS A 19 2.22 -4.65 6.64
N ASN A 20 1.03 -5.18 6.40
CA ASN A 20 0.66 -6.58 6.61
C ASN A 20 0.92 -7.46 5.36
N GLY A 21 1.89 -7.07 4.53
CA GLY A 21 2.47 -7.91 3.48
C GLY A 21 1.76 -7.86 2.12
N ALA A 22 0.86 -6.91 1.85
CA ALA A 22 0.36 -6.73 0.49
C ALA A 22 1.49 -6.20 -0.43
N GLN A 23 1.76 -6.90 -1.52
CA GLN A 23 2.85 -6.57 -2.45
C GLN A 23 2.34 -6.17 -3.85
N SER A 24 1.05 -6.37 -4.12
CA SER A 24 0.42 -6.06 -5.40
C SER A 24 -0.92 -5.34 -5.22
N ILE A 25 -1.41 -4.72 -6.30
CA ILE A 25 -2.77 -4.16 -6.32
C ILE A 25 -3.84 -5.25 -6.05
N THR A 26 -3.59 -6.47 -6.52
CA THR A 26 -4.46 -7.62 -6.28
C THR A 26 -4.54 -7.96 -4.79
N ASP A 27 -3.42 -7.94 -4.07
CA ASP A 27 -3.41 -8.16 -2.62
C ASP A 27 -4.22 -7.09 -1.87
N ILE A 28 -4.09 -5.83 -2.30
CA ILE A 28 -4.86 -4.72 -1.72
C ILE A 28 -6.35 -4.90 -2.00
N GLN A 29 -6.72 -5.31 -3.23
CA GLN A 29 -8.10 -5.62 -3.60
C GLN A 29 -8.66 -6.75 -2.71
N ILE A 30 -7.91 -7.85 -2.53
CA ILE A 30 -8.32 -8.98 -1.68
C ILE A 30 -8.50 -8.54 -0.22
N LYS A 31 -7.54 -7.79 0.34
CA LYS A 31 -7.54 -7.41 1.76
C LYS A 31 -8.52 -6.28 2.10
N THR A 32 -8.80 -5.36 1.17
CA THR A 32 -9.56 -4.12 1.49
C THR A 32 -10.81 -3.92 0.63
N LYS A 33 -10.97 -4.69 -0.45
CA LYS A 33 -11.99 -4.48 -1.50
C LYS A 33 -11.83 -3.19 -2.31
N ALA A 34 -10.86 -2.32 -2.03
CA ALA A 34 -10.63 -1.11 -2.83
C ALA A 34 -10.40 -1.45 -4.31
N SER A 35 -10.72 -0.55 -5.24
CA SER A 35 -10.55 -0.75 -6.70
C SER A 35 -11.32 -1.92 -7.34
N THR A 36 -12.30 -2.52 -6.64
CA THR A 36 -13.21 -3.54 -7.21
C THR A 36 -14.59 -2.99 -7.63
N GLY A 37 -14.77 -1.66 -7.54
CA GLY A 37 -15.94 -0.93 -8.04
C GLY A 37 -15.62 -0.20 -9.35
N CYS A 38 -15.71 1.13 -9.35
CA CYS A 38 -15.49 1.94 -10.56
C CYS A 38 -14.01 2.11 -11.00
N GLY A 39 -13.04 1.59 -10.24
CA GLY A 39 -11.62 1.65 -10.60
C GLY A 39 -10.90 3.01 -10.43
N ARG A 40 -11.61 4.13 -10.23
CA ARG A 40 -11.01 5.50 -10.19
C ARG A 40 -9.86 5.69 -9.20
N CYS A 41 -9.84 4.93 -8.10
CA CYS A 41 -8.79 4.99 -7.09
C CYS A 41 -7.57 4.10 -7.37
N LYS A 42 -7.61 3.25 -8.41
CA LYS A 42 -6.58 2.23 -8.67
C LYS A 42 -5.18 2.81 -8.80
N ASN A 43 -5.00 3.86 -9.60
CA ASN A 43 -3.68 4.47 -9.80
C ASN A 43 -3.15 5.13 -8.52
N VAL A 44 -4.03 5.77 -7.73
CA VAL A 44 -3.66 6.36 -6.43
C VAL A 44 -3.15 5.28 -5.48
N ILE A 45 -3.80 4.11 -5.45
CA ILE A 45 -3.40 2.98 -4.61
C ILE A 45 -2.06 2.39 -5.07
N ILE A 46 -1.85 2.24 -6.38
CA ILE A 46 -0.57 1.77 -6.94
C ILE A 46 0.57 2.71 -6.53
N SER A 47 0.41 4.02 -6.71
CA SER A 47 1.42 4.99 -6.28
C SER A 47 1.67 4.99 -4.77
N MET A 48 0.67 4.67 -3.95
CA MET A 48 0.86 4.51 -2.50
C MET A 48 1.67 3.24 -2.19
N LEU A 49 1.37 2.12 -2.86
CA LEU A 49 2.10 0.86 -2.71
C LEU A 49 3.59 1.03 -3.06
N GLU A 50 3.89 1.61 -4.23
CA GLU A 50 5.26 1.89 -4.67
C GLU A 50 6.01 2.78 -3.68
N LYS A 51 5.39 3.89 -3.23
CA LYS A 51 5.99 4.80 -2.26
C LYS A 51 6.32 4.11 -0.94
N GLU A 52 5.45 3.25 -0.45
CA GLU A 52 5.69 2.52 0.81
C GLU A 52 6.75 1.42 0.64
N GLN A 53 6.76 0.70 -0.48
CA GLN A 53 7.80 -0.30 -0.78
C GLN A 53 9.19 0.33 -0.87
N THR A 54 9.33 1.48 -1.54
CA THR A 54 10.60 2.23 -1.60
C THR A 54 11.08 2.64 -0.21
N LYS A 55 10.18 3.07 0.69
CA LYS A 55 10.55 3.40 2.09
C LYS A 55 11.04 2.17 2.84
N ILE A 56 10.38 1.02 2.67
CA ILE A 56 10.77 -0.24 3.32
C ILE A 56 12.16 -0.66 2.83
N PHE A 57 12.41 -0.62 1.53
CA PHE A 57 13.72 -0.93 0.95
C PHE A 57 14.83 -0.01 1.49
N ASN A 58 14.60 1.30 1.51
CA ASN A 58 15.58 2.28 2.01
C ASN A 58 15.83 2.16 3.53
N LYS A 59 14.85 1.70 4.31
CA LYS A 59 15.06 1.43 5.74
C LYS A 59 15.86 0.14 5.96
N ASN A 60 15.66 -0.86 5.11
CA ASN A 60 16.41 -2.12 5.16
C ASN A 60 17.87 -1.97 4.69
N SER A 61 18.17 -1.05 3.77
CA SER A 61 19.54 -0.76 3.35
C SER A 61 20.37 -0.03 4.40
N GLN A 62 19.75 0.68 5.34
CA GLN A 62 20.43 1.28 6.51
C GLN A 62 20.79 0.24 7.60
N LEU A 63 20.21 -0.96 7.57
CA LEU A 63 20.40 -1.99 8.59
C LEU A 63 21.59 -2.94 8.34
N ARG A 64 22.39 -2.71 7.29
CA ARG A 64 23.59 -3.52 6.96
C ARG A 64 24.95 -2.85 7.21
N ILE A 65 24.99 -1.64 7.76
CA ILE A 65 26.25 -0.96 8.12
C ILE A 65 26.26 -0.66 9.62
N LYS A 66 26.47 -1.71 10.41
CA LYS A 66 27.12 -1.64 11.73
C LYS A 66 27.97 -2.89 11.90
N PHE A 67 29.11 -2.90 11.21
CA PHE A 67 30.30 -3.60 11.68
C PHE A 67 31.12 -2.52 12.38
N ASP A 68 30.95 -2.42 13.69
CA ASP A 68 32.00 -1.87 14.58
C ASP A 68 33.05 -2.98 14.77
#